data_AF-B7R6D7-F1
#
_entry.id   AF-B7R6D7-F1
#
_cell.length_a   1.000
_cell.length_b   1.000
_cell.length_c   1.000
_cell.angle_alpha   90.00
_cell.angle_beta   90.00
_cell.angle_gamma   90.00
#
_symmetry.space_group_name_H-M   'P 1'
#
loop_
_entity.id
_entity.type
_entity.pdbx_description
1 polymer ?
#
loop_
_entity_poly.entity_id
_entity_poly.type
_entity_poly.pdbx_seq_one_letter_code
_entity_poly.pdbx_strand_id
1 'polypeptide(L)'
;MKIFNIGRNDECICGSGKKYKKCCMSRVEELEVKLSNYLGKDAVISREGKEFIKILSILYGIKLNKNEKYFNVEKLLKLVDEAWMEEEDYSEDDVITFFQQMTNFIFEDKRLKYLRIPGRLFVEFTFNENEEEKIDNLMLELHDQYIIENYLLEISYALQNYGFTDEELKNLLHLISLSITDEYHSFLRVIVGATMLEISKAFEEIAKIDNEEKRNEKFFEIASQYISFNEYITAKMSDLIEEDWNKIIKEPLELPFFTVYLFYLKFLSKTLSIFTTKNLPFSLVVNFLVDTLDEILAEPVVFEKSLISIIDSLYIKAQQTENDKLKKSFEITGELLTLPPNAENFKVFKNLFSSNILRYVAEFPHKIEEIDETVEIEKLISDEFFNKYVSYLESNQMTEERDLLKEAYRELKENIQNLSTSQEIALEKIKGLIKGELPL
;
A
#
# COMPACT_ATOMS: atom_id res chain seq x y z
N MET A 1 -2.86 2.58 -29.56
CA MET A 1 -2.47 3.51 -28.46
C MET A 1 -1.00 3.95 -28.58
N LYS A 2 -0.59 5.13 -28.09
CA LYS A 2 0.83 5.54 -27.97
C LYS A 2 1.23 5.56 -26.51
N ILE A 3 2.31 4.88 -26.16
CA ILE A 3 2.83 4.78 -24.79
C ILE A 3 4.01 5.74 -24.63
N PHE A 4 4.14 6.33 -23.44
CA PHE A 4 5.14 7.32 -23.05
C PHE A 4 5.07 8.63 -23.84
N ASN A 5 4.03 9.43 -23.60
CA ASN A 5 3.93 10.77 -24.18
C ASN A 5 4.61 11.82 -23.30
N ILE A 6 5.93 11.71 -23.13
CA ILE A 6 6.71 12.54 -22.20
C ILE A 6 7.15 13.85 -22.87
N GLY A 7 6.64 14.97 -22.39
CA GLY A 7 7.05 16.30 -22.80
C GLY A 7 8.45 16.68 -22.30
N ARG A 8 9.14 17.53 -23.06
CA ARG A 8 10.52 17.98 -22.73
C ARG A 8 10.64 18.63 -21.34
N ASN A 9 9.58 19.32 -20.90
CA ASN A 9 9.57 20.04 -19.63
C ASN A 9 8.94 19.24 -18.48
N ASP A 10 8.40 18.06 -18.77
CA ASP A 10 7.73 17.21 -17.80
C ASP A 10 8.74 16.64 -16.82
N GLU A 11 8.27 16.19 -15.67
CA GLU A 11 9.12 15.49 -14.72
C GLU A 11 9.63 14.18 -15.34
N CYS A 12 10.91 13.88 -15.11
CA CYS A 12 11.51 12.70 -15.67
C CYS A 12 10.99 11.45 -14.96
N ILE A 13 10.45 10.50 -15.74
CA ILE A 13 9.95 9.18 -15.31
C ILE A 13 11.00 8.27 -14.61
N CYS A 14 12.24 8.74 -14.42
CA CYS A 14 13.23 8.04 -13.60
C CYS A 14 13.11 8.37 -12.10
N GLY A 15 12.16 9.23 -11.70
CA GLY A 15 11.93 9.62 -10.30
C GLY A 15 12.95 10.62 -9.74
N SER A 16 13.77 11.24 -10.59
CA SER A 16 14.83 12.17 -10.13
C SER A 16 14.36 13.58 -9.73
N GLY A 17 13.07 13.92 -9.90
CA GLY A 17 12.56 15.29 -9.71
C GLY A 17 13.00 16.31 -10.77
N LYS A 18 13.85 15.92 -11.74
CA LYS A 18 14.37 16.80 -12.78
C LYS A 18 13.46 16.79 -14.01
N LYS A 19 13.45 17.90 -14.76
CA LYS A 19 12.82 17.96 -16.10
C LYS A 19 13.44 16.92 -17.04
N TYR A 20 12.62 16.23 -17.83
CA TYR A 20 13.04 15.17 -18.74
C TYR A 20 14.22 15.59 -19.65
N LYS A 21 14.14 16.77 -20.27
CA LYS A 21 15.21 17.33 -21.13
C LYS A 21 16.56 17.54 -20.43
N LYS A 22 16.58 17.66 -19.10
CA LYS A 22 17.79 17.85 -18.29
C LYS A 22 18.24 16.56 -17.62
N CYS A 23 17.59 15.44 -17.91
CA CYS A 23 17.82 14.17 -17.24
C CYS A 23 18.03 13.05 -18.29
N CYS A 24 17.03 12.21 -18.57
CA CYS A 24 17.22 11.02 -19.40
C CYS A 24 17.05 11.25 -20.91
N MET A 25 16.46 12.38 -21.33
CA MET A 25 16.09 12.63 -22.74
C MET A 25 17.23 12.38 -23.73
N SER A 26 18.44 12.91 -23.46
CA SER A 26 19.56 12.77 -24.39
C SER A 26 19.98 11.32 -24.62
N ARG A 27 19.89 10.47 -23.58
CA ARG A 27 20.24 9.04 -23.68
C ARG A 27 19.16 8.25 -24.41
N VAL A 28 17.90 8.58 -24.15
CA VAL A 28 16.76 7.99 -24.86
C VAL A 28 16.84 8.33 -26.35
N GLU A 29 17.05 9.59 -26.72
CA GLU A 29 17.19 10.02 -28.12
C GLU A 29 18.40 9.38 -28.82
N GLU A 30 19.53 9.24 -28.12
CA GLU A 30 20.71 8.57 -28.67
C GLU A 30 20.43 7.08 -28.99
N LEU A 31 19.74 6.37 -28.10
CA LEU A 31 19.33 4.98 -28.31
C LEU A 31 18.33 4.87 -29.45
N GLU A 32 17.35 5.77 -29.51
CA GLU A 32 16.32 5.80 -30.54
C GLU A 32 16.93 5.94 -31.94
N VAL A 33 17.91 6.85 -32.09
CA VAL A 33 18.65 7.02 -33.35
C VAL A 33 19.44 5.76 -33.71
N LYS A 34 20.13 5.13 -32.75
CA LYS A 34 20.91 3.91 -33.02
C LYS A 34 20.04 2.74 -33.44
N LEU A 35 18.92 2.51 -32.74
CA LEU A 35 17.94 1.47 -33.06
C LEU A 35 17.31 1.72 -34.43
N SER A 36 16.85 2.94 -34.69
CA SER A 36 16.24 3.31 -35.98
C SER A 36 17.22 3.12 -37.15
N ASN A 37 18.47 3.54 -36.99
CA ASN A 37 19.49 3.38 -38.04
C ASN A 37 19.90 1.92 -38.25
N TYR A 38 19.74 1.05 -37.25
CA TYR A 38 20.07 -0.37 -37.39
C TYR A 38 18.95 -1.13 -38.07
N LEU A 39 17.72 -0.98 -37.58
CA LEU A 39 16.54 -1.69 -38.11
C LEU A 39 16.07 -1.12 -39.47
N GLY A 40 16.34 0.16 -39.73
CA GLY A 40 15.99 0.82 -40.99
C GLY A 40 17.00 0.63 -42.14
N LYS A 41 18.03 -0.21 -41.99
CA LYS A 41 19.05 -0.43 -43.05
C LYS A 41 18.47 -1.10 -44.28
N ASP A 42 17.59 -2.08 -44.06
CA ASP A 42 17.13 -2.98 -45.10
C ASP A 42 15.63 -2.85 -45.40
N ALA A 43 14.88 -2.08 -44.58
CA ALA A 43 13.45 -1.88 -44.75
C ALA A 43 12.93 -0.54 -44.19
N VAL A 44 11.75 -0.13 -44.64
CA VAL A 44 11.01 1.00 -44.05
C VAL A 44 10.37 0.54 -42.75
N ILE A 45 10.73 1.20 -41.63
CA ILE A 45 10.17 0.89 -40.31
C ILE A 45 8.69 1.25 -40.28
N SER A 46 7.85 0.27 -39.93
CA SER A 46 6.40 0.41 -39.76
C SER A 46 6.04 1.38 -38.63
N ARG A 47 4.74 1.67 -38.45
CA ARG A 47 4.29 2.50 -37.34
C ARG A 47 4.55 1.80 -36.01
N GLU A 48 4.29 0.50 -35.96
CA GLU A 48 4.45 -0.39 -34.83
C GLU A 48 5.93 -0.51 -34.47
N GLY A 49 6.81 -0.64 -35.47
CA GLY A 49 8.26 -0.64 -35.25
C GLY A 49 8.81 0.67 -34.70
N LYS A 50 8.25 1.81 -35.09
CA LYS A 50 8.63 3.10 -34.47
C LYS A 50 8.22 3.17 -33.01
N GLU A 51 7.04 2.66 -32.67
CA GLU A 51 6.57 2.61 -31.29
C GLU A 51 7.43 1.66 -30.45
N PHE A 52 7.76 0.49 -30.99
CA PHE A 52 8.65 -0.47 -30.33
C PHE A 52 10.03 0.12 -30.05
N ILE A 53 10.66 0.74 -31.05
CA ILE A 53 11.95 1.43 -30.90
C ILE A 53 11.87 2.49 -29.80
N LYS A 54 10.79 3.28 -29.77
CA LYS A 54 10.58 4.30 -28.75
C LYS A 54 10.49 3.68 -27.35
N ILE A 55 9.71 2.62 -27.17
CA ILE A 55 9.60 1.91 -25.89
C ILE A 55 10.96 1.40 -25.46
N LEU A 56 11.69 0.67 -26.31
CA LEU A 56 13.02 0.14 -25.97
C LEU A 56 14.01 1.25 -25.61
N SER A 57 13.97 2.36 -26.34
CA SER A 57 14.83 3.52 -26.08
C SER A 57 14.56 4.09 -24.69
N ILE A 58 13.30 4.07 -24.24
CA ILE A 58 12.93 4.45 -22.87
C ILE A 58 13.39 3.38 -21.88
N LEU A 59 13.04 2.10 -22.06
CA LEU A 59 13.37 1.01 -21.16
C LEU A 59 14.87 0.93 -20.83
N TYR A 60 15.73 1.20 -21.81
CA TYR A 60 17.19 1.17 -21.65
C TYR A 60 17.84 2.55 -21.46
N GLY A 61 17.10 3.63 -21.74
CA GLY A 61 17.61 5.01 -21.72
C GLY A 61 17.35 5.75 -20.42
N ILE A 62 16.32 5.39 -19.67
CA ILE A 62 16.03 6.00 -18.37
C ILE A 62 16.94 5.47 -17.27
N LYS A 63 17.30 6.32 -16.31
CA LYS A 63 18.19 5.97 -15.19
C LYS A 63 17.40 5.45 -13.99
N LEU A 64 17.01 4.17 -14.01
CA LEU A 64 16.37 3.49 -12.88
C LEU A 64 17.33 2.65 -12.04
N ASN A 65 18.54 2.40 -12.56
CA ASN A 65 19.57 1.63 -11.88
C ASN A 65 20.20 2.37 -10.69
N LYS A 66 20.37 1.68 -9.56
CA LYS A 66 21.15 2.18 -8.41
C LYS A 66 22.67 2.20 -8.65
N ASN A 67 23.17 1.30 -9.50
CA ASN A 67 24.58 1.14 -9.83
C ASN A 67 24.72 1.20 -11.36
N GLU A 68 25.08 2.35 -11.95
CA GLU A 68 25.12 2.60 -13.42
C GLU A 68 25.71 1.46 -14.28
N LYS A 69 24.99 0.34 -14.46
CA LYS A 69 25.38 -0.73 -15.36
C LYS A 69 25.03 -0.26 -16.74
N TYR A 70 26.07 -0.05 -17.53
CA TYR A 70 25.93 0.32 -18.93
C TYR A 70 25.40 -0.89 -19.70
N PHE A 71 24.24 -0.75 -20.34
CA PHE A 71 23.71 -1.80 -21.19
C PHE A 71 24.47 -1.80 -22.52
N ASN A 72 24.84 -2.99 -23.01
CA ASN A 72 25.54 -3.10 -24.29
C ASN A 72 24.54 -2.92 -25.44
N VAL A 73 24.62 -1.77 -26.12
CA VAL A 73 23.75 -1.43 -27.25
C VAL A 73 23.89 -2.43 -28.39
N GLU A 74 25.08 -2.95 -28.69
CA GLU A 74 25.27 -3.94 -29.76
C GLU A 74 24.55 -5.25 -29.44
N LYS A 75 24.57 -5.66 -28.16
CA LYS A 75 23.80 -6.81 -27.69
C LYS A 75 22.30 -6.57 -27.84
N LEU A 76 21.81 -5.37 -27.51
CA LEU A 76 20.40 -5.01 -27.71
C LEU A 76 20.00 -5.17 -29.18
N LEU A 77 20.80 -4.61 -30.08
CA LEU A 77 20.52 -4.64 -31.52
C LEU A 77 20.41 -6.06 -32.05
N LYS A 78 21.30 -6.97 -31.62
CA LYS A 78 21.24 -8.39 -32.00
C LYS A 78 19.97 -9.08 -31.48
N LEU A 79 19.63 -8.86 -30.21
CA LEU A 79 18.43 -9.46 -29.60
C LEU A 79 17.14 -8.94 -30.24
N VAL A 80 17.10 -7.65 -30.59
CA VAL A 80 15.95 -7.06 -31.28
C VAL A 80 15.81 -7.66 -32.68
N ASP A 81 16.90 -7.78 -33.43
CA ASP A 81 16.89 -8.40 -34.75
C ASP A 81 16.36 -9.85 -34.70
N GLU A 82 16.82 -10.63 -33.72
CA GLU A 82 16.36 -12.00 -33.49
C GLU A 82 14.88 -12.06 -33.07
N ALA A 83 14.42 -11.18 -32.18
CA ALA A 83 13.02 -11.14 -31.74
C ALA A 83 12.04 -10.66 -32.84
N TRP A 84 12.53 -9.79 -33.74
CA TRP A 84 11.75 -9.18 -34.82
C TRP A 84 11.62 -10.09 -36.04
N MET A 85 12.68 -10.82 -36.40
CA MET A 85 12.69 -11.72 -37.56
C MET A 85 11.88 -13.01 -37.32
N GLU A 86 11.65 -13.38 -36.07
CA GLU A 86 10.86 -14.58 -35.75
C GLU A 86 9.35 -14.36 -35.94
N GLU A 87 8.85 -13.12 -35.97
CA GLU A 87 7.41 -12.83 -36.14
C GLU A 87 6.82 -13.29 -37.48
N GLU A 88 7.63 -13.53 -38.53
CA GLU A 88 7.13 -13.79 -39.88
C GLU A 88 6.55 -15.22 -40.10
N ASP A 89 6.77 -16.17 -39.18
CA ASP A 89 6.41 -17.59 -39.34
C ASP A 89 5.43 -18.17 -38.29
N TYR A 90 4.90 -17.37 -37.37
CA TYR A 90 4.03 -17.88 -36.30
C TYR A 90 2.60 -18.20 -36.78
N SER A 91 2.08 -19.38 -36.40
CA SER A 91 0.65 -19.65 -36.44
C SER A 91 -0.06 -19.03 -35.22
N GLU A 92 -1.40 -18.92 -35.27
CA GLU A 92 -2.19 -18.47 -34.11
C GLU A 92 -1.95 -19.36 -32.87
N ASP A 93 -1.79 -20.67 -33.05
CA ASP A 93 -1.50 -21.62 -31.97
C ASP A 93 -0.13 -21.38 -31.32
N ASP A 94 0.86 -20.99 -32.14
CA ASP A 94 2.20 -20.68 -31.64
C ASP A 94 2.19 -19.40 -30.79
N VAL A 95 1.42 -18.38 -31.20
CA VAL A 95 1.23 -17.13 -30.42
C VAL A 95 0.53 -17.41 -29.08
N ILE A 96 -0.53 -18.22 -29.08
CA ILE A 96 -1.22 -18.63 -27.85
C ILE A 96 -0.26 -19.36 -26.91
N THR A 97 0.53 -20.30 -27.45
CA THR A 97 1.54 -21.04 -26.69
C THR A 97 2.60 -20.11 -26.11
N PHE A 98 3.06 -19.14 -26.88
CA PHE A 98 4.01 -18.13 -26.42
C PHE A 98 3.44 -17.30 -25.26
N PHE A 99 2.19 -16.82 -25.33
CA PHE A 99 1.59 -16.07 -24.23
C PHE A 99 1.42 -16.91 -22.96
N GLN A 100 1.10 -18.20 -23.09
CA GLN A 100 1.07 -19.12 -21.93
C GLN A 100 2.47 -19.28 -21.32
N GLN A 101 3.51 -19.42 -22.14
CA GLN A 101 4.89 -19.48 -21.67
C GLN A 101 5.30 -18.19 -20.96
N MET A 102 4.96 -17.03 -21.53
CA MET A 102 5.22 -15.72 -20.91
C MET A 102 4.47 -15.53 -19.60
N THR A 103 3.25 -16.04 -19.51
CA THR A 103 2.45 -16.03 -18.28
C THR A 103 3.17 -16.81 -17.18
N ASN A 104 3.63 -18.02 -17.48
CA ASN A 104 4.39 -18.83 -16.53
C ASN A 104 5.74 -18.19 -16.17
N PHE A 105 6.46 -17.64 -17.15
CA PHE A 105 7.74 -16.96 -16.92
C PHE A 105 7.57 -15.77 -15.96
N ILE A 106 6.60 -14.88 -16.22
CA ILE A 106 6.30 -13.74 -15.34
C ILE A 106 5.78 -14.21 -13.97
N PHE A 107 5.05 -15.33 -13.92
CA PHE A 107 4.60 -15.92 -12.67
C PHE A 107 5.77 -16.43 -11.79
N GLU A 108 6.66 -17.23 -12.35
CA GLU A 108 7.74 -17.91 -11.61
C GLU A 108 8.92 -17.00 -11.29
N ASP A 109 9.17 -15.99 -12.11
CA ASP A 109 10.33 -15.12 -11.98
C ASP A 109 10.14 -14.02 -10.91
N LYS A 110 10.84 -14.20 -9.78
CA LYS A 110 10.86 -13.25 -8.67
C LYS A 110 11.34 -11.84 -9.06
N ARG A 111 12.10 -11.68 -10.15
CA ARG A 111 12.55 -10.37 -10.68
C ARG A 111 11.38 -9.57 -11.25
N LEU A 112 10.31 -10.24 -11.70
CA LEU A 112 9.14 -9.68 -12.37
C LEU A 112 7.88 -9.68 -11.48
N LYS A 113 8.01 -9.97 -10.17
CA LYS A 113 6.89 -10.01 -9.23
C LYS A 113 6.07 -8.72 -9.13
N TYR A 114 6.66 -7.57 -9.49
CA TYR A 114 5.97 -6.27 -9.46
C TYR A 114 5.09 -6.03 -10.69
N LEU A 115 5.07 -6.98 -11.65
CA LEU A 115 4.10 -6.98 -12.75
C LEU A 115 2.72 -7.49 -12.34
N ARG A 116 2.53 -7.96 -11.10
CA ARG A 116 1.22 -8.43 -10.63
C ARG A 116 0.25 -7.27 -10.52
N ILE A 117 -1.01 -7.53 -10.85
CA ILE A 117 -2.07 -6.56 -10.59
C ILE A 117 -2.58 -6.71 -9.14
N PRO A 118 -3.19 -5.67 -8.55
CA PRO A 118 -3.77 -5.76 -7.23
C PRO A 118 -4.80 -6.89 -7.12
N GLY A 119 -4.65 -7.75 -6.12
CA GLY A 119 -5.48 -8.95 -5.93
C GLY A 119 -6.96 -8.64 -5.69
N ARG A 120 -7.24 -7.49 -5.08
CA ARG A 120 -8.59 -6.97 -4.86
C ARG A 120 -9.42 -6.81 -6.13
N LEU A 121 -8.79 -6.67 -7.30
CA LEU A 121 -9.48 -6.61 -8.59
C LEU A 121 -10.10 -7.96 -9.00
N PHE A 122 -9.69 -9.05 -8.35
CA PHE A 122 -10.25 -10.38 -8.58
C PHE A 122 -11.33 -10.73 -7.56
N VAL A 123 -11.83 -9.80 -6.73
CA VAL A 123 -12.78 -10.12 -5.65
C VAL A 123 -14.07 -10.78 -6.15
N GLU A 124 -14.45 -10.64 -7.41
CA GLU A 124 -15.63 -11.32 -7.96
C GLU A 124 -15.32 -12.70 -8.58
N PHE A 125 -14.05 -13.08 -8.70
CA PHE A 125 -13.63 -14.30 -9.37
C PHE A 125 -13.77 -15.54 -8.47
N THR A 126 -14.00 -16.68 -9.11
CA THR A 126 -13.93 -18.01 -8.55
C THR A 126 -12.87 -18.79 -9.32
N PHE A 127 -11.68 -18.96 -8.74
CA PHE A 127 -10.49 -19.52 -9.41
C PHE A 127 -10.58 -21.00 -9.85
N ASN A 128 -11.71 -21.67 -9.59
CA ASN A 128 -12.00 -23.04 -10.03
C ASN A 128 -13.00 -23.10 -11.19
N GLU A 129 -13.45 -21.96 -11.70
CA GLU A 129 -14.46 -21.84 -12.75
C GLU A 129 -13.90 -21.14 -13.99
N ASN A 130 -14.61 -21.24 -15.12
CA ASN A 130 -14.26 -20.48 -16.31
C ASN A 130 -14.76 -19.04 -16.15
N GLU A 131 -13.83 -18.10 -16.04
CA GLU A 131 -14.09 -16.69 -15.71
C GLU A 131 -13.80 -15.74 -16.87
N GLU A 132 -13.83 -16.23 -18.13
CA GLU A 132 -13.45 -15.46 -19.32
C GLU A 132 -14.19 -14.11 -19.43
N GLU A 133 -15.50 -14.08 -19.16
CA GLU A 133 -16.27 -12.82 -19.17
C GLU A 133 -15.77 -11.81 -18.12
N LYS A 134 -15.39 -12.27 -16.93
CA LYS A 134 -14.83 -11.40 -15.88
C LYS A 134 -13.41 -10.95 -16.24
N ILE A 135 -12.63 -11.81 -16.88
CA ILE A 135 -11.32 -11.44 -17.43
C ILE A 135 -11.51 -10.33 -18.46
N ASP A 136 -12.43 -10.47 -19.41
CA ASP A 136 -12.69 -9.45 -20.43
C ASP A 136 -13.12 -8.12 -19.81
N ASN A 137 -13.99 -8.14 -18.81
CA ASN A 137 -14.40 -6.93 -18.07
C ASN A 137 -13.24 -6.27 -17.34
N LEU A 138 -12.43 -7.05 -16.63
CA LEU A 138 -11.22 -6.57 -15.95
C LEU A 138 -10.22 -5.97 -16.95
N MET A 139 -10.08 -6.57 -18.12
CA MET A 139 -9.20 -6.07 -19.17
C MET A 139 -9.65 -4.69 -19.69
N LEU A 140 -10.96 -4.43 -19.76
CA LEU A 140 -11.48 -3.09 -20.11
C LEU A 140 -11.11 -2.05 -19.05
N GLU A 141 -11.09 -2.41 -17.77
CA GLU A 141 -10.69 -1.52 -16.67
C GLU A 141 -9.17 -1.26 -16.66
N LEU A 142 -8.39 -2.28 -17.00
CA LEU A 142 -6.92 -2.20 -17.01
C LEU A 142 -6.34 -1.56 -18.27
N HIS A 143 -7.13 -1.46 -19.35
CA HIS A 143 -6.70 -0.90 -20.63
C HIS A 143 -6.60 0.64 -20.58
N ASP A 144 -5.72 1.11 -19.71
CA ASP A 144 -5.36 2.50 -19.51
C ASP A 144 -3.87 2.71 -19.82
N GLN A 145 -3.57 3.83 -20.48
CA GLN A 145 -2.22 4.16 -20.92
C GLN A 145 -1.24 4.22 -19.73
N TYR A 146 -1.64 4.79 -18.60
CA TYR A 146 -0.78 4.95 -17.42
C TYR A 146 -0.45 3.60 -16.77
N ILE A 147 -1.41 2.66 -16.77
CA ILE A 147 -1.20 1.30 -16.26
C ILE A 147 -0.12 0.58 -17.09
N ILE A 148 -0.24 0.62 -18.42
CA ILE A 148 0.72 -0.02 -19.32
C ILE A 148 2.10 0.64 -19.22
N GLU A 149 2.15 1.98 -19.14
CA GLU A 149 3.39 2.73 -18.91
C GLU A 149 4.09 2.26 -17.63
N ASN A 150 3.36 2.09 -16.53
CA ASN A 150 3.93 1.63 -15.26
C ASN A 150 4.50 0.21 -15.36
N TYR A 151 3.79 -0.73 -15.98
CA TYR A 151 4.32 -2.10 -16.15
C TYR A 151 5.57 -2.14 -17.03
N LEU A 152 5.62 -1.31 -18.07
CA LEU A 152 6.83 -1.17 -18.88
C LEU A 152 7.98 -0.55 -18.07
N LEU A 153 7.71 0.41 -17.16
CA LEU A 153 8.73 0.93 -16.24
C LEU A 153 9.20 -0.11 -15.23
N GLU A 154 8.34 -1.00 -14.74
CA GLU A 154 8.73 -2.12 -13.88
C GLU A 154 9.63 -3.11 -14.63
N ILE A 155 9.32 -3.41 -15.90
CA ILE A 155 10.23 -4.17 -16.77
C ILE A 155 11.56 -3.43 -16.93
N SER A 156 11.55 -2.12 -17.20
CA SER A 156 12.77 -1.31 -17.30
C SER A 156 13.62 -1.41 -16.04
N TYR A 157 12.99 -1.27 -14.87
CA TYR A 157 13.67 -1.41 -13.57
C TYR A 157 14.29 -2.80 -13.45
N ALA A 158 13.55 -3.87 -13.77
CA ALA A 158 14.04 -5.23 -13.67
C ALA A 158 15.24 -5.48 -14.60
N LEU A 159 15.13 -5.08 -15.88
CA LEU A 159 16.19 -5.22 -16.89
C LEU A 159 17.48 -4.50 -16.51
N GLN A 160 17.38 -3.39 -15.76
CA GLN A 160 18.54 -2.61 -15.34
C GLN A 160 19.18 -3.12 -14.05
N ASN A 161 18.42 -3.75 -13.15
CA ASN A 161 18.87 -4.11 -11.81
C ASN A 161 19.16 -5.61 -11.64
N TYR A 162 18.63 -6.48 -12.50
CA TYR A 162 18.84 -7.92 -12.44
C TYR A 162 19.52 -8.45 -13.72
N GLY A 163 20.15 -9.62 -13.62
CA GLY A 163 20.72 -10.30 -14.78
C GLY A 163 19.66 -11.17 -15.44
N PHE A 164 19.44 -11.02 -16.74
CA PHE A 164 18.60 -11.89 -17.57
C PHE A 164 19.45 -12.61 -18.60
N THR A 165 19.06 -13.83 -18.96
CA THR A 165 19.65 -14.57 -20.08
C THR A 165 19.21 -13.95 -21.41
N ASP A 166 19.93 -14.26 -22.48
CA ASP A 166 19.63 -13.74 -23.81
C ASP A 166 18.23 -14.19 -24.28
N GLU A 167 17.83 -15.42 -23.96
CA GLU A 167 16.51 -15.97 -24.27
C GLU A 167 15.39 -15.26 -23.49
N GLU A 168 15.58 -15.01 -22.19
CA GLU A 168 14.60 -14.27 -21.38
C GLU A 168 14.41 -12.84 -21.90
N LEU A 169 15.51 -12.17 -22.28
CA LEU A 169 15.46 -10.83 -22.87
C LEU A 169 14.71 -10.85 -24.19
N LYS A 170 15.02 -11.81 -25.06
CA LYS A 170 14.36 -11.98 -26.36
C LYS A 170 12.85 -12.18 -26.19
N ASN A 171 12.45 -13.06 -25.26
CA ASN A 171 11.04 -13.33 -24.99
C ASN A 171 10.30 -12.09 -24.45
N LEU A 172 10.92 -11.31 -23.57
CA LEU A 172 10.33 -10.04 -23.11
C LEU A 172 10.19 -9.02 -24.26
N LEU A 173 11.20 -8.92 -25.13
CA LEU A 173 11.17 -8.04 -26.29
C LEU A 173 10.08 -8.46 -27.28
N HIS A 174 9.96 -9.76 -27.54
CA HIS A 174 8.94 -10.32 -28.42
C HIS A 174 7.53 -10.10 -27.87
N LEU A 175 7.32 -10.30 -26.56
CA LEU A 175 6.04 -9.98 -25.90
C LEU A 175 5.67 -8.51 -26.09
N ILE A 176 6.61 -7.57 -25.88
CA ILE A 176 6.35 -6.14 -26.07
C ILE A 176 6.02 -5.84 -27.54
N SER A 177 6.75 -6.45 -28.48
CA SER A 177 6.54 -6.25 -29.92
C SER A 177 5.13 -6.69 -30.36
N LEU A 178 4.76 -7.95 -30.08
CA LEU A 178 3.43 -8.49 -30.39
C LEU A 178 2.31 -7.65 -29.78
N SER A 179 2.51 -7.21 -28.54
CA SER A 179 1.54 -6.42 -27.80
C SER A 179 1.33 -5.01 -28.37
N ILE A 180 2.23 -4.47 -29.19
CA ILE A 180 1.96 -3.18 -29.85
C ILE A 180 0.84 -3.33 -30.90
N THR A 181 0.72 -4.50 -31.52
CA THR A 181 -0.22 -4.73 -32.62
C THR A 181 -1.68 -4.79 -32.16
N ASP A 182 -1.91 -5.22 -30.91
CA ASP A 182 -3.24 -5.37 -30.31
C ASP A 182 -3.52 -4.33 -29.21
N GLU A 183 -2.78 -3.21 -29.25
CA GLU A 183 -2.87 -2.14 -28.25
C GLU A 183 -2.64 -2.61 -26.80
N TYR A 184 -1.74 -3.57 -26.60
CA TYR A 184 -1.27 -4.12 -25.32
C TYR A 184 -2.29 -5.01 -24.61
N HIS A 185 -3.30 -5.48 -25.32
CA HIS A 185 -4.27 -6.40 -24.76
C HIS A 185 -3.61 -7.72 -24.36
N SER A 186 -2.77 -8.30 -25.22
CA SER A 186 -2.02 -9.53 -24.90
C SER A 186 -1.04 -9.34 -23.76
N PHE A 187 -0.35 -8.20 -23.70
CA PHE A 187 0.57 -7.86 -22.60
C PHE A 187 -0.15 -7.86 -21.25
N LEU A 188 -1.28 -7.15 -21.17
CA LEU A 188 -2.09 -7.09 -19.96
C LEU A 188 -2.67 -8.47 -19.62
N ARG A 189 -3.07 -9.27 -20.62
CA ARG A 189 -3.62 -10.61 -20.40
C ARG A 189 -2.59 -11.57 -19.81
N VAL A 190 -1.33 -11.49 -20.26
CA VAL A 190 -0.21 -12.23 -19.68
C VAL A 190 0.01 -11.85 -18.21
N ILE A 191 -0.07 -10.56 -17.89
CA ILE A 191 0.07 -10.03 -16.53
C ILE A 191 -1.10 -10.49 -15.62
N VAL A 192 -2.34 -10.40 -16.11
CA VAL A 192 -3.54 -10.90 -15.43
C VAL A 192 -3.39 -12.39 -15.17
N GLY A 193 -3.03 -13.18 -16.19
CA GLY A 193 -2.80 -14.61 -16.05
C GLY A 193 -1.75 -14.97 -15.00
N ALA A 194 -0.63 -14.23 -14.95
CA ALA A 194 0.41 -14.46 -13.97
C ALA A 194 -0.07 -14.16 -12.54
N THR A 195 -0.92 -13.15 -12.39
CA THR A 195 -1.57 -12.82 -11.11
C THR A 195 -2.58 -13.89 -10.70
N MET A 196 -3.34 -14.42 -11.66
CA MET A 196 -4.26 -15.51 -11.40
C MET A 196 -3.54 -16.79 -10.97
N LEU A 197 -2.43 -17.12 -11.61
CA LEU A 197 -1.58 -18.25 -11.20
C LEU A 197 -1.04 -18.07 -9.78
N GLU A 198 -0.69 -16.84 -9.38
CA GLU A 198 -0.28 -16.54 -8.00
C GLU A 198 -1.37 -16.86 -6.97
N ILE A 199 -2.58 -16.37 -7.22
CA ILE A 199 -3.73 -16.59 -6.34
C ILE A 199 -4.08 -18.09 -6.30
N SER A 200 -4.16 -18.75 -7.45
CA SER A 200 -4.41 -20.20 -7.52
C SER A 200 -3.34 -21.02 -6.81
N LYS A 201 -2.06 -20.64 -6.93
CA LYS A 201 -0.96 -21.33 -6.27
C LYS A 201 -1.07 -21.26 -4.75
N ALA A 202 -1.41 -20.09 -4.21
CA ALA A 202 -1.63 -19.93 -2.78
C ALA A 202 -2.76 -20.84 -2.29
N PHE A 203 -3.88 -20.91 -3.02
CA PHE A 203 -4.98 -21.83 -2.71
C PHE A 203 -4.55 -23.29 -2.73
N GLU A 204 -3.79 -23.72 -3.74
CA GLU A 204 -3.26 -25.08 -3.79
C GLU A 204 -2.36 -25.41 -2.61
N GLU A 205 -1.51 -24.49 -2.18
CA GLU A 205 -0.61 -24.68 -1.04
C GLU A 205 -1.39 -24.80 0.26
N ILE A 206 -2.44 -23.99 0.45
CA ILE A 206 -3.35 -24.09 1.60
C ILE A 206 -4.09 -25.43 1.59
N ALA A 207 -4.61 -25.86 0.42
CA ALA A 207 -5.37 -27.09 0.27
C ALA A 207 -4.55 -28.36 0.58
N LYS A 208 -3.22 -28.31 0.42
CA LYS A 208 -2.30 -29.41 0.75
C LYS A 208 -2.03 -29.57 2.25
N ILE A 209 -2.58 -28.69 3.10
CA ILE A 209 -2.37 -28.73 4.55
C ILE A 209 -3.54 -29.49 5.21
N ASP A 210 -3.27 -30.74 5.57
CA ASP A 210 -4.28 -31.66 6.15
C ASP A 210 -4.73 -31.30 7.58
N ASN A 211 -3.90 -30.60 8.34
CA ASN A 211 -4.17 -30.24 9.73
C ASN A 211 -4.64 -28.79 9.83
N GLU A 212 -5.82 -28.56 10.42
CA GLU A 212 -6.46 -27.26 10.56
C GLU A 212 -5.66 -26.25 11.41
N GLU A 213 -5.06 -26.68 12.52
CA GLU A 213 -4.20 -25.84 13.37
C GLU A 213 -2.96 -25.38 12.59
N LYS A 214 -2.31 -26.31 11.88
CA LYS A 214 -1.17 -26.00 11.00
C LYS A 214 -1.56 -25.15 9.79
N ARG A 215 -2.82 -25.22 9.36
CA ARG A 215 -3.32 -24.44 8.22
C ARG A 215 -3.38 -22.97 8.60
N ASN A 216 -3.82 -22.63 9.80
CA ASN A 216 -3.89 -21.25 10.28
C ASN A 216 -2.50 -20.62 10.40
N GLU A 217 -1.53 -21.34 10.99
CA GLU A 217 -0.14 -20.85 11.09
C GLU A 217 0.47 -20.61 9.70
N LYS A 218 0.31 -21.56 8.78
CA LYS A 218 0.83 -21.45 7.42
C LYS A 218 0.08 -20.48 6.54
N PHE A 219 -1.18 -20.19 6.84
CA PHE A 219 -1.98 -19.25 6.05
C PHE A 219 -1.31 -17.88 6.02
N PHE A 220 -0.84 -17.40 7.18
CA PHE A 220 -0.13 -16.13 7.28
C PHE A 220 1.18 -16.14 6.46
N GLU A 221 1.94 -17.23 6.50
CA GLU A 221 3.17 -17.40 5.72
C GLU A 221 2.88 -17.33 4.21
N ILE A 222 1.85 -18.05 3.76
CA ILE A 222 1.41 -18.09 2.36
C ILE A 222 0.92 -16.71 1.92
N ALA A 223 0.06 -16.05 2.70
CA ALA A 223 -0.41 -14.70 2.42
C ALA A 223 0.74 -13.68 2.37
N SER A 224 1.77 -13.83 3.22
CA SER A 224 2.95 -12.97 3.18
C SER A 224 3.80 -13.18 1.93
N GLN A 225 3.81 -14.39 1.38
CA GLN A 225 4.55 -14.75 0.17
C GLN A 225 3.84 -14.30 -1.12
N TYR A 226 2.51 -14.39 -1.15
CA TYR A 226 1.67 -14.13 -2.31
C TYR A 226 0.83 -12.87 -2.10
N ILE A 227 1.38 -11.72 -2.51
CA ILE A 227 0.82 -10.39 -2.24
C ILE A 227 -0.58 -10.26 -2.86
N SER A 228 -0.75 -10.69 -4.11
CA SER A 228 -2.05 -10.62 -4.78
C SER A 228 -3.06 -11.56 -4.15
N PHE A 229 -2.62 -12.71 -3.60
CA PHE A 229 -3.51 -13.56 -2.82
C PHE A 229 -3.97 -12.90 -1.51
N ASN A 230 -3.05 -12.26 -0.78
CA ASN A 230 -3.38 -11.55 0.46
C ASN A 230 -4.41 -10.43 0.21
N GLU A 231 -4.19 -9.62 -0.83
CA GLU A 231 -5.14 -8.57 -1.21
C GLU A 231 -6.50 -9.15 -1.63
N TYR A 232 -6.51 -10.23 -2.41
CA TYR A 232 -7.74 -10.90 -2.83
C TYR A 232 -8.56 -11.42 -1.63
N ILE A 233 -7.93 -12.11 -0.67
CA ILE A 233 -8.63 -12.61 0.52
C ILE A 233 -9.09 -11.45 1.41
N THR A 234 -8.27 -10.41 1.56
CA THR A 234 -8.64 -9.23 2.35
C THR A 234 -9.88 -8.54 1.77
N ALA A 235 -9.95 -8.39 0.44
CA ALA A 235 -11.10 -7.83 -0.25
C ALA A 235 -12.35 -8.70 -0.05
N LYS A 236 -12.22 -10.02 -0.25
CA LYS A 236 -13.32 -10.98 0.00
C LYS A 236 -13.84 -10.90 1.44
N MET A 237 -12.96 -10.80 2.43
CA MET A 237 -13.34 -10.68 3.84
C MET A 237 -13.99 -9.32 4.13
N SER A 238 -13.54 -8.25 3.48
CA SER A 238 -14.11 -6.91 3.60
C SER A 238 -15.56 -6.88 3.08
N ASP A 239 -15.83 -7.50 1.93
CA ASP A 239 -17.20 -7.61 1.38
C ASP A 239 -18.14 -8.35 2.34
N LEU A 240 -17.64 -9.38 3.04
CA LEU A 240 -18.44 -10.15 4.00
C LEU A 240 -18.86 -9.33 5.23
N ILE A 241 -18.13 -8.28 5.58
CA ILE A 241 -18.43 -7.41 6.74
C ILE A 241 -19.08 -6.08 6.37
N GLU A 242 -19.17 -5.74 5.08
CA GLU A 242 -19.61 -4.42 4.60
C GLU A 242 -20.99 -4.03 5.15
N GLU A 243 -21.96 -4.93 5.09
CA GLU A 243 -23.33 -4.67 5.56
C GLU A 243 -23.42 -4.39 7.07
N ASP A 244 -22.50 -4.94 7.87
CA ASP A 244 -22.47 -4.79 9.32
C ASP A 244 -21.42 -3.79 9.80
N TRP A 245 -20.60 -3.22 8.88
CA TRP A 245 -19.49 -2.33 9.20
C TRP A 245 -19.89 -1.17 10.13
N ASN A 246 -21.04 -0.54 9.86
CA ASN A 246 -21.56 0.56 10.67
C ASN A 246 -21.89 0.17 12.12
N LYS A 247 -22.18 -1.11 12.38
CA LYS A 247 -22.38 -1.62 13.74
C LYS A 247 -21.03 -1.89 14.39
N ILE A 248 -20.13 -2.56 13.66
CA ILE A 248 -18.79 -2.94 14.15
C ILE A 248 -17.99 -1.71 14.57
N ILE A 249 -17.92 -0.67 13.73
CA ILE A 249 -17.14 0.55 14.02
C ILE A 249 -17.67 1.34 15.23
N LYS A 250 -18.94 1.13 15.61
CA LYS A 250 -19.60 1.79 16.74
C LYS A 250 -19.46 1.03 18.05
N GLU A 251 -18.99 -0.21 18.01
CA GLU A 251 -18.77 -0.97 19.24
C GLU A 251 -17.58 -0.45 20.03
N PRO A 252 -17.68 -0.32 21.36
CA PRO A 252 -16.54 -0.04 22.22
C PRO A 252 -15.58 -1.22 22.21
N LEU A 253 -14.38 -0.94 21.68
CA LEU A 253 -13.23 -1.81 21.70
C LEU A 253 -12.18 -1.20 22.62
N GLU A 254 -11.47 -2.06 23.34
CA GLU A 254 -10.42 -1.64 24.26
C GLU A 254 -9.21 -1.14 23.49
N LEU A 255 -8.58 -0.10 24.04
CA LEU A 255 -7.30 0.42 23.60
C LEU A 255 -6.40 0.57 24.83
N PRO A 256 -5.08 0.33 24.69
CA PRO A 256 -4.14 0.63 25.76
C PRO A 256 -4.27 2.09 26.17
N PHE A 257 -4.39 2.37 27.47
CA PHE A 257 -4.54 3.75 27.93
C PHE A 257 -3.34 4.62 27.52
N PHE A 258 -2.13 4.06 27.47
CA PHE A 258 -0.93 4.71 26.94
C PHE A 258 -1.17 5.32 25.54
N THR A 259 -1.82 4.58 24.64
CA THR A 259 -2.11 5.05 23.27
C THR A 259 -3.03 6.27 23.31
N VAL A 260 -4.09 6.21 24.10
CA VAL A 260 -5.05 7.31 24.26
C VAL A 260 -4.38 8.52 24.90
N TYR A 261 -3.51 8.29 25.89
CA TYR A 261 -2.81 9.35 26.58
C TYR A 261 -1.79 10.04 25.67
N LEU A 262 -1.03 9.26 24.88
CA LEU A 262 -0.10 9.79 23.89
C LEU A 262 -0.82 10.63 22.83
N PHE A 263 -1.94 10.12 22.29
CA PHE A 263 -2.82 10.87 21.40
C PHE A 263 -3.22 12.20 22.02
N TYR A 264 -3.75 12.18 23.24
CA TYR A 264 -4.25 13.37 23.92
C TYR A 264 -3.16 14.42 24.10
N LEU A 265 -1.96 14.03 24.55
CA LEU A 265 -0.83 14.93 24.74
C LEU A 265 -0.37 15.57 23.42
N LYS A 266 -0.17 14.76 22.36
CA LYS A 266 0.27 15.26 21.04
C LYS A 266 -0.79 16.14 20.39
N PHE A 267 -2.06 15.73 20.45
CA PHE A 267 -3.18 16.50 19.90
C PHE A 267 -3.28 17.87 20.58
N LEU A 268 -3.20 17.90 21.91
CA LEU A 268 -3.23 19.14 22.68
C LEU A 268 -2.01 20.02 22.36
N SER A 269 -0.82 19.43 22.28
CA SER A 269 0.42 20.13 21.94
C SER A 269 0.33 20.81 20.56
N LYS A 270 -0.09 20.07 19.52
CA LYS A 270 -0.33 20.63 18.18
C LYS A 270 -1.38 21.73 18.19
N THR A 271 -2.48 21.51 18.91
CA THR A 271 -3.56 22.50 18.99
C THR A 271 -3.11 23.78 19.69
N LEU A 272 -2.29 23.67 20.74
CA LEU A 272 -1.71 24.82 21.44
C LEU A 272 -0.70 25.58 20.56
N SER A 273 0.07 24.87 19.74
CA SER A 273 1.02 25.50 18.82
C SER A 273 0.34 26.54 17.92
N ILE A 274 -0.90 26.31 17.49
CA ILE A 274 -1.73 27.27 16.71
C ILE A 274 -1.82 28.63 17.38
N PHE A 275 -2.08 28.64 18.69
CA PHE A 275 -2.27 29.88 19.44
C PHE A 275 -0.96 30.64 19.56
N THR A 276 0.18 29.93 19.58
CA THR A 276 1.52 30.51 19.63
C THR A 276 2.00 31.00 18.25
N THR A 277 1.60 30.34 17.15
CA THR A 277 1.96 30.71 15.77
C THR A 277 0.77 31.27 14.99
N LYS A 278 0.53 32.60 15.11
CA LYS A 278 -0.27 33.46 14.19
C LYS A 278 -1.61 32.89 13.64
N ASN A 279 -2.75 33.41 14.12
CA ASN A 279 -4.09 33.44 13.46
C ASN A 279 -4.35 32.40 12.35
N LEU A 280 -4.18 31.11 12.63
CA LEU A 280 -4.52 30.04 11.69
C LEU A 280 -6.03 29.72 11.80
N PRO A 281 -6.71 29.45 10.67
CA PRO A 281 -8.13 29.13 10.66
C PRO A 281 -8.46 27.82 11.37
N PHE A 282 -9.60 27.78 12.07
CA PHE A 282 -10.08 26.63 12.85
C PHE A 282 -10.21 25.34 12.03
N SER A 283 -10.41 25.44 10.71
CA SER A 283 -10.44 24.29 9.79
C SER A 283 -9.17 23.44 9.80
N LEU A 284 -8.04 23.98 10.30
CA LEU A 284 -6.80 23.21 10.48
C LEU A 284 -6.84 22.26 11.68
N VAL A 285 -7.77 22.44 12.62
CA VAL A 285 -7.90 21.57 13.81
C VAL A 285 -8.32 20.15 13.42
N VAL A 286 -9.20 20.01 12.41
CA VAL A 286 -9.58 18.69 11.87
C VAL A 286 -8.38 18.00 11.21
N ASN A 287 -7.51 18.77 10.53
CA ASN A 287 -6.27 18.22 10.00
C ASN A 287 -5.35 17.75 11.13
N PHE A 288 -5.23 18.51 12.23
CA PHE A 288 -4.42 18.06 13.38
C PHE A 288 -4.95 16.79 14.05
N LEU A 289 -6.26 16.57 14.07
CA LEU A 289 -6.81 15.31 14.55
C LEU A 289 -6.27 14.13 13.73
N VAL A 290 -6.45 14.19 12.40
CA VAL A 290 -6.01 13.13 11.48
C VAL A 290 -4.49 12.99 11.51
N ASP A 291 -3.77 14.11 11.44
CA ASP A 291 -2.30 14.14 11.48
C ASP A 291 -1.74 13.57 12.80
N THR A 292 -2.44 13.76 13.93
CA THR A 292 -2.02 13.19 15.22
C THR A 292 -2.28 11.70 15.28
N LEU A 293 -3.45 11.25 14.79
CA LEU A 293 -3.76 9.82 14.69
C LEU A 293 -2.76 9.09 13.80
N ASP A 294 -2.39 9.68 12.66
CA ASP A 294 -1.39 9.12 11.76
C ASP A 294 0.02 9.13 12.36
N GLU A 295 0.39 10.20 13.06
CA GLU A 295 1.69 10.29 13.73
C GLU A 295 1.84 9.22 14.82
N ILE A 296 0.86 9.05 15.70
CA ILE A 296 0.97 8.03 16.76
C ILE A 296 0.88 6.61 16.20
N LEU A 297 0.10 6.38 15.14
CA LEU A 297 0.01 5.07 14.50
C LEU A 297 1.31 4.67 13.79
N ALA A 298 2.14 5.64 13.42
CA ALA A 298 3.46 5.37 12.86
C ALA A 298 4.45 4.80 13.89
N GLU A 299 4.17 4.96 15.19
CA GLU A 299 4.97 4.37 16.26
C GLU A 299 4.71 2.85 16.37
N PRO A 300 5.72 1.99 16.18
CA PRO A 300 5.52 0.53 16.14
C PRO A 300 4.83 -0.03 17.39
N VAL A 301 5.21 0.45 18.58
CA VAL A 301 4.64 0.01 19.86
C VAL A 301 3.16 0.41 20.02
N VAL A 302 2.74 1.53 19.43
CA VAL A 302 1.32 1.94 19.38
C VAL A 302 0.56 1.01 18.46
N PHE A 303 1.06 0.83 17.23
CA PHE A 303 0.42 -0.05 16.25
C PHE A 303 0.23 -1.47 16.78
N GLU A 304 1.30 -2.10 17.27
CA GLU A 304 1.29 -3.48 17.75
C GLU A 304 0.29 -3.69 18.90
N LYS A 305 0.38 -2.87 19.95
CA LYS A 305 -0.50 -3.03 21.12
C LYS A 305 -1.95 -2.72 20.82
N SER A 306 -2.20 -1.67 20.04
CA SER A 306 -3.58 -1.33 19.66
C SER A 306 -4.18 -2.36 18.72
N LEU A 307 -3.39 -2.97 17.82
CA LEU A 307 -3.86 -4.07 16.98
C LEU A 307 -4.28 -5.28 17.82
N ILE A 308 -3.43 -5.71 18.77
CA ILE A 308 -3.73 -6.82 19.67
C ILE A 308 -4.99 -6.53 20.49
N SER A 309 -5.08 -5.37 21.16
CA SER A 309 -6.25 -5.02 21.98
C SER A 309 -7.56 -4.93 21.17
N ILE A 310 -7.50 -4.41 19.94
CA ILE A 310 -8.66 -4.36 19.05
C ILE A 310 -9.11 -5.77 18.65
N ILE A 311 -8.17 -6.64 18.27
CA ILE A 311 -8.47 -8.03 17.89
C ILE A 311 -9.08 -8.79 19.07
N ASP A 312 -8.48 -8.69 20.26
CA ASP A 312 -9.02 -9.33 21.47
C ASP A 312 -10.43 -8.83 21.80
N SER A 313 -10.65 -7.51 21.68
CA SER A 313 -11.98 -6.91 21.88
C SER A 313 -13.01 -7.42 20.89
N LEU A 314 -12.64 -7.57 19.60
CA LEU A 314 -13.53 -8.12 18.58
C LEU A 314 -13.93 -9.56 18.90
N TYR A 315 -12.99 -10.40 19.33
CA TYR A 315 -13.31 -11.78 19.73
C TYR A 315 -14.18 -11.84 20.98
N ILE A 316 -13.95 -10.97 21.97
CA ILE A 316 -14.83 -10.84 23.14
C ILE A 316 -16.25 -10.43 22.70
N LYS A 317 -16.38 -9.45 21.81
CA LYS A 317 -17.67 -9.00 21.27
C LYS A 317 -18.39 -10.11 20.51
N ALA A 318 -17.66 -10.92 19.73
CA ALA A 318 -18.20 -12.09 19.07
C ALA A 318 -18.78 -13.12 20.06
N GLN A 319 -18.14 -13.32 21.22
CA GLN A 319 -18.64 -14.23 22.25
C GLN A 319 -19.86 -13.71 23.02
N GLN A 320 -20.00 -12.38 23.11
CA GLN A 320 -21.07 -11.73 23.88
C GLN A 320 -22.37 -11.49 23.10
N THR A 321 -22.30 -11.40 21.78
CA THR A 321 -23.48 -11.15 20.95
C THR A 321 -24.29 -12.42 20.70
N GLU A 322 -25.62 -12.33 20.83
CA GLU A 322 -26.55 -13.40 20.46
C GLU A 322 -26.92 -13.39 18.96
N ASN A 323 -26.53 -12.35 18.23
CA ASN A 323 -26.80 -12.25 16.80
C ASN A 323 -25.72 -12.98 16.00
N ASP A 324 -26.05 -14.17 15.49
CA ASP A 324 -25.14 -15.03 14.72
C ASP A 324 -24.48 -14.34 13.53
N LYS A 325 -25.20 -13.45 12.83
CA LYS A 325 -24.65 -12.70 11.70
C LYS A 325 -23.57 -11.73 12.19
N LEU A 326 -23.91 -10.93 13.20
CA LEU A 326 -22.98 -9.94 13.77
C LEU A 326 -21.78 -10.61 14.45
N LYS A 327 -22.00 -11.75 15.11
CA LYS A 327 -20.95 -12.61 15.67
C LYS A 327 -19.91 -12.94 14.60
N LYS A 328 -20.38 -13.47 13.48
CA LYS A 328 -19.52 -13.84 12.35
C LYS A 328 -18.79 -12.61 11.78
N SER A 329 -19.45 -11.46 11.72
CA SER A 329 -18.82 -10.23 11.24
C SER A 329 -17.70 -9.74 12.19
N PHE A 330 -17.82 -9.90 13.50
CA PHE A 330 -16.72 -9.63 14.44
C PHE A 330 -15.56 -10.61 14.27
N GLU A 331 -15.85 -11.91 14.14
CA GLU A 331 -14.83 -12.95 13.91
C GLU A 331 -14.04 -12.68 12.62
N ILE A 332 -14.74 -12.42 11.50
CA ILE A 332 -14.11 -12.08 10.22
C ILE A 332 -13.29 -10.79 10.33
N THR A 333 -13.78 -9.76 11.03
CA THR A 333 -13.02 -8.52 11.23
C THR A 333 -11.73 -8.79 12.01
N GLY A 334 -11.79 -9.60 13.07
CA GLY A 334 -10.61 -10.03 13.83
C GLY A 334 -9.61 -10.78 12.96
N GLU A 335 -10.06 -11.79 12.22
CA GLU A 335 -9.24 -12.57 11.29
C GLU A 335 -8.58 -11.69 10.21
N LEU A 336 -9.34 -10.77 9.61
CA LEU A 336 -8.85 -9.84 8.60
C LEU A 336 -7.68 -8.98 9.11
N LEU A 337 -7.71 -8.61 10.40
CA LEU A 337 -6.65 -7.84 11.05
C LEU A 337 -5.42 -8.68 11.43
N THR A 338 -5.54 -10.01 11.45
CA THR A 338 -4.38 -10.92 11.63
C THR A 338 -3.60 -11.16 10.33
N LEU A 339 -4.16 -10.81 9.17
CA LEU A 339 -3.50 -10.98 7.89
C LEU A 339 -2.28 -10.05 7.75
N PRO A 340 -1.30 -10.41 6.89
CA PRO A 340 -0.19 -9.52 6.58
C PRO A 340 -0.71 -8.13 6.16
N PRO A 341 -0.19 -7.02 6.72
CA PRO A 341 -0.70 -5.70 6.44
C PRO A 341 -0.69 -5.35 4.94
N ASN A 342 -1.81 -4.85 4.45
CA ASN A 342 -2.01 -4.25 3.13
C ASN A 342 -2.90 -3.01 3.27
N ALA A 343 -3.19 -2.34 2.14
CA ALA A 343 -3.95 -1.08 2.18
C ALA A 343 -5.37 -1.23 2.76
N GLU A 344 -6.02 -2.37 2.56
CA GLU A 344 -7.41 -2.61 2.94
C GLU A 344 -7.55 -2.97 4.42
N ASN A 345 -6.81 -3.96 4.92
CA ASN A 345 -6.88 -4.31 6.34
C ASN A 345 -6.32 -3.20 7.24
N PHE A 346 -5.32 -2.45 6.77
CA PHE A 346 -4.83 -1.27 7.47
C PHE A 346 -5.91 -0.17 7.54
N LYS A 347 -6.71 0.01 6.49
CA LYS A 347 -7.84 0.95 6.50
C LYS A 347 -8.91 0.53 7.52
N VAL A 348 -9.24 -0.75 7.60
CA VAL A 348 -10.16 -1.30 8.60
C VAL A 348 -9.63 -1.03 10.02
N PHE A 349 -8.38 -1.39 10.28
CA PHE A 349 -7.70 -1.13 11.55
C PHE A 349 -7.73 0.36 11.92
N LYS A 350 -7.27 1.24 11.03
CA LYS A 350 -7.21 2.69 11.26
C LYS A 350 -8.57 3.27 11.61
N ASN A 351 -9.65 2.80 10.97
CA ASN A 351 -11.00 3.24 11.27
C ASN A 351 -11.46 2.80 12.68
N LEU A 352 -11.20 1.55 13.07
CA LEU A 352 -11.52 1.04 14.41
C LEU A 352 -10.70 1.79 15.47
N PHE A 353 -9.41 1.96 15.24
CA PHE A 353 -8.50 2.70 16.10
C PHE A 353 -8.97 4.14 16.32
N SER A 354 -9.22 4.87 15.24
CA SER A 354 -9.62 6.28 15.31
C SER A 354 -10.97 6.47 16.02
N SER A 355 -11.95 5.62 15.69
CA SER A 355 -13.27 5.63 16.32
C SER A 355 -13.18 5.40 17.84
N ASN A 356 -12.36 4.43 18.27
CA ASN A 356 -12.23 4.09 19.69
C ASN A 356 -11.36 5.08 20.47
N ILE A 357 -10.32 5.68 19.88
CA ILE A 357 -9.60 6.80 20.53
C ILE A 357 -10.55 7.95 20.81
N LEU A 358 -11.31 8.39 19.81
CA LEU A 358 -12.23 9.51 19.95
C LEU A 358 -13.30 9.23 20.99
N ARG A 359 -13.83 8.00 21.01
CA ARG A 359 -14.80 7.57 22.01
C ARG A 359 -14.21 7.59 23.42
N TYR A 360 -13.04 6.98 23.62
CA TYR A 360 -12.37 6.93 24.92
C TYR A 360 -12.14 8.34 25.46
N VAL A 361 -11.68 9.26 24.61
CA VAL A 361 -11.46 10.65 25.01
C VAL A 361 -12.77 11.37 25.38
N ALA A 362 -13.86 11.11 24.65
CA ALA A 362 -15.17 11.72 24.89
C ALA A 362 -15.88 11.19 26.14
N GLU A 363 -15.51 10.01 26.63
CA GLU A 363 -16.16 9.33 27.77
C GLU A 363 -15.50 9.64 29.13
N PHE A 364 -14.49 10.51 29.18
CA PHE A 364 -13.91 10.98 30.44
C PHE A 364 -14.98 11.63 31.35
N PRO A 365 -14.93 11.42 32.68
CA PRO A 365 -13.86 10.76 33.44
C PRO A 365 -13.82 9.23 33.34
N HIS A 366 -12.61 8.66 33.35
CA HIS A 366 -12.39 7.22 33.25
C HIS A 366 -11.59 6.66 34.42
N LYS A 367 -11.86 5.40 34.77
CA LYS A 367 -11.01 4.63 35.67
C LYS A 367 -9.81 4.11 34.87
N ILE A 368 -8.60 4.51 35.25
CA ILE A 368 -7.35 4.03 34.67
C ILE A 368 -6.88 2.84 35.50
N GLU A 369 -6.99 1.64 34.95
CA GLU A 369 -6.74 0.39 35.68
C GLU A 369 -5.30 0.29 36.17
N GLU A 370 -4.34 0.74 35.36
CA GLU A 370 -2.90 0.70 35.63
C GLU A 370 -2.50 1.43 36.91
N ILE A 371 -3.29 2.42 37.33
CA ILE A 371 -3.02 3.24 38.51
C ILE A 371 -4.18 3.27 39.52
N ASP A 372 -5.19 2.43 39.30
CA ASP A 372 -6.43 2.26 40.07
C ASP A 372 -7.07 3.59 40.52
N GLU A 373 -7.26 4.52 39.58
CA GLU A 373 -7.81 5.85 39.87
C GLU A 373 -8.81 6.29 38.81
N THR A 374 -9.90 6.96 39.23
CA THR A 374 -10.78 7.69 38.32
C THR A 374 -10.21 9.08 38.05
N VAL A 375 -9.95 9.36 36.78
CA VAL A 375 -9.19 10.52 36.34
C VAL A 375 -10.05 11.37 35.42
N GLU A 376 -10.17 12.65 35.78
CA GLU A 376 -10.75 13.69 34.94
C GLU A 376 -9.78 14.04 33.81
N ILE A 377 -10.29 14.41 32.65
CA ILE A 377 -9.46 14.67 31.47
C ILE A 377 -8.42 15.79 31.72
N GLU A 378 -8.75 16.79 32.54
CA GLU A 378 -7.86 17.89 32.89
C GLU A 378 -6.68 17.44 33.76
N LYS A 379 -6.80 16.32 34.49
CA LYS A 379 -5.69 15.81 35.29
C LYS A 379 -4.59 15.20 34.41
N LEU A 380 -4.89 14.82 33.16
CA LEU A 380 -3.92 14.21 32.24
C LEU A 380 -2.72 15.11 31.95
N ILE A 381 -2.85 16.44 32.10
CA ILE A 381 -1.74 17.39 31.90
C ILE A 381 -1.01 17.77 33.19
N SER A 382 -1.42 17.22 34.34
CA SER A 382 -0.80 17.50 35.64
C SER A 382 0.52 16.72 35.80
N ASP A 383 1.49 17.33 36.49
CA ASP A 383 2.77 16.66 36.77
C ASP A 383 2.56 15.46 37.69
N GLU A 384 1.60 15.55 38.61
CA GLU A 384 1.26 14.47 39.55
C GLU A 384 0.80 13.20 38.80
N PHE A 385 -0.21 13.32 37.94
CA PHE A 385 -0.71 12.19 37.15
C PHE A 385 0.36 11.66 36.20
N PHE A 386 1.05 12.54 35.48
CA PHE A 386 2.09 12.14 34.53
C PHE A 386 3.21 11.34 35.21
N ASN A 387 3.74 11.83 36.34
CA ASN A 387 4.78 11.13 37.08
C ASN A 387 4.30 9.79 37.64
N LYS A 388 3.04 9.71 38.08
CA LYS A 388 2.42 8.47 38.56
C LYS A 388 2.32 7.43 37.44
N TYR A 389 1.83 7.81 36.26
CA TYR A 389 1.71 6.89 35.13
C TYR A 389 3.06 6.49 34.54
N VAL A 390 4.01 7.42 34.44
CA VAL A 390 5.41 7.12 34.03
C VAL A 390 6.06 6.13 34.99
N SER A 391 5.85 6.28 36.30
CA SER A 391 6.38 5.34 37.31
C SER A 391 5.78 3.94 37.14
N TYR A 392 4.49 3.86 36.80
CA TYR A 392 3.84 2.59 36.45
C TYR A 392 4.52 1.93 35.23
N LEU A 393 4.73 2.67 34.15
CA LEU A 393 5.39 2.15 32.94
C LEU A 393 6.82 1.67 33.24
N GLU A 394 7.58 2.45 34.02
CA GLU A 394 8.92 2.07 34.46
C GLU A 394 8.91 0.77 35.28
N SER A 395 7.96 0.63 36.22
CA SER A 395 7.84 -0.57 37.06
C SER A 395 7.48 -1.84 36.27
N ASN A 396 6.82 -1.69 35.12
CA ASN A 396 6.42 -2.77 34.23
C ASN A 396 7.34 -2.94 33.01
N GLN A 397 8.53 -2.29 33.02
CA GLN A 397 9.54 -2.39 31.96
C GLN A 397 9.07 -1.89 30.56
N MET A 398 8.03 -1.06 30.53
CA MET A 398 7.45 -0.46 29.32
C MET A 398 8.26 0.77 28.89
N THR A 399 9.49 0.52 28.44
CA THR A 399 10.52 1.55 28.23
C THR A 399 10.20 2.45 27.04
N GLU A 400 9.72 1.87 25.94
CA GLU A 400 9.41 2.60 24.70
C GLU A 400 8.19 3.52 24.89
N GLU A 401 7.12 3.00 25.51
CA GLU A 401 5.90 3.74 25.82
C GLU A 401 6.19 4.94 26.74
N ARG A 402 7.04 4.70 27.74
CA ARG A 402 7.50 5.74 28.67
C ARG A 402 8.24 6.85 27.94
N ASP A 403 9.14 6.50 27.03
CA ASP A 403 9.99 7.48 26.35
C ASP A 403 9.16 8.34 25.38
N LEU A 404 8.23 7.72 24.64
CA LEU A 404 7.27 8.43 23.80
C LEU A 404 6.39 9.41 24.62
N LEU A 405 5.87 8.97 25.77
CA LEU A 405 5.07 9.84 26.64
C LEU A 405 5.90 10.96 27.25
N LYS A 406 7.16 10.71 27.67
CA LYS A 406 8.07 11.75 28.17
C LYS A 406 8.36 12.80 27.12
N GLU A 407 8.59 12.39 25.88
CA GLU A 407 8.79 13.32 24.76
C GLU A 407 7.54 14.16 24.51
N ALA A 408 6.38 13.54 24.31
CA ALA A 408 5.12 14.24 24.05
C ALA A 408 4.73 15.19 25.21
N TYR A 409 4.94 14.78 26.46
CA TYR A 409 4.64 15.60 27.62
C TYR A 409 5.58 16.80 27.73
N ARG A 410 6.87 16.62 27.45
CA ARG A 410 7.85 17.71 27.42
C ARG A 410 7.46 18.75 26.36
N GLU A 411 7.15 18.32 25.14
CA GLU A 411 6.70 19.21 24.06
C GLU A 411 5.44 19.99 24.46
N LEU A 412 4.47 19.30 25.07
CA LEU A 412 3.26 19.94 25.59
C LEU A 412 3.60 21.02 26.63
N LYS A 413 4.48 20.71 27.59
CA LYS A 413 4.87 21.66 28.65
C LYS A 413 5.61 22.87 28.11
N GLU A 414 6.50 22.67 27.14
CA GLU A 414 7.17 23.77 26.43
C GLU A 414 6.13 24.67 25.74
N ASN A 415 5.15 24.08 25.06
CA ASN A 415 4.06 24.84 24.42
C ASN A 415 3.18 25.58 25.44
N ILE A 416 2.85 24.97 26.59
CA ILE A 416 2.09 25.62 27.67
C ILE A 416 2.87 26.79 28.27
N GLN A 417 4.18 26.65 28.52
CA GLN A 417 5.01 27.73 29.07
C GLN A 417 5.11 28.94 28.13
N ASN A 418 4.96 28.70 26.83
CA ASN A 418 4.97 29.75 25.81
C ASN A 418 3.61 30.44 25.63
N LEU A 419 2.58 30.09 26.42
CA LEU A 419 1.27 30.74 26.38
C LEU A 419 1.24 32.04 27.21
N SER A 420 0.73 33.09 26.61
CA SER A 420 0.27 34.33 27.24
C SER A 420 -1.10 34.16 27.93
N THR A 421 -1.47 35.09 28.82
CA THR A 421 -2.74 35.07 29.58
C THR A 421 -4.01 35.08 28.71
N SER A 422 -3.97 35.61 27.48
CA SER A 422 -5.10 35.56 26.53
C SER A 422 -5.27 34.18 25.87
N GLN A 423 -4.25 33.31 25.94
CA GLN A 423 -4.24 31.97 25.38
C GLN A 423 -4.65 30.90 26.43
N GLU A 424 -4.70 31.23 27.72
CA GLU A 424 -5.31 30.37 28.76
C GLU A 424 -6.82 30.16 28.51
N ILE A 425 -7.51 31.17 27.97
CA ILE A 425 -8.91 31.06 27.52
C ILE A 425 -9.04 30.09 26.33
N ALA A 426 -8.01 29.97 25.50
CA ALA A 426 -7.99 29.01 24.39
C ALA A 426 -7.82 27.57 24.89
N LEU A 427 -7.03 27.35 25.94
CA LEU A 427 -6.92 26.05 26.60
C LEU A 427 -8.29 25.56 27.12
N GLU A 428 -9.08 26.44 27.73
CA GLU A 428 -10.45 26.11 28.17
C GLU A 428 -11.39 25.81 26.99
N LYS A 429 -11.23 26.49 25.85
CA LYS A 429 -12.00 26.18 24.63
C LYS A 429 -11.61 24.84 23.99
N ILE A 430 -10.32 24.48 24.01
CA ILE A 430 -9.85 23.18 23.51
C ILE A 430 -10.39 22.06 24.41
N LYS A 431 -10.39 22.25 25.73
CA LYS A 431 -11.02 21.31 26.67
C LYS A 431 -12.51 21.11 26.36
N GLY A 432 -13.26 22.18 26.06
CA GLY A 432 -14.67 22.09 25.65
C GLY A 432 -14.89 21.35 24.32
N LEU A 433 -13.99 21.52 23.33
CA LEU A 433 -14.02 20.77 22.07
C LEU A 433 -13.82 19.27 22.29
N ILE A 434 -12.87 18.92 23.16
CA ILE A 434 -12.55 17.52 23.45
C ILE A 434 -13.71 16.82 24.19
N LYS A 435 -14.47 17.56 25.02
CA LYS A 435 -15.68 17.06 25.69
C LYS A 435 -16.92 16.96 24.78
N GLY A 436 -16.81 17.34 23.50
CA GLY A 436 -17.96 17.42 22.60
C GLY A 436 -18.97 18.51 22.97
N GLU A 437 -18.59 19.46 23.83
CA GLU A 437 -19.43 20.57 24.28
C GLU A 437 -19.48 21.72 23.24
N LEU A 438 -18.60 21.68 22.25
CA LEU A 438 -18.56 22.59 21.11
C LEU A 438 -18.78 21.77 19.82
N PRO A 439 -19.72 22.18 18.94
CA PRO A 439 -19.87 21.54 17.65
C PRO A 439 -18.61 21.73 16.81
N LEU A 440 -18.19 20.67 16.12
CA LEU A 440 -17.13 20.69 15.11
C LEU A 440 -17.40 21.70 13.99
#